data_AF-A0A377W687-F1
#
_entry.id   AF-A0A377W687-F1
#
_cell.length_a   1.000
_cell.length_b   1.000
_cell.length_c   1.000
_cell.angle_alpha   90.00
_cell.angle_beta   90.00
_cell.angle_gamma   90.00
#
_symmetry.space_group_name_H-M   'P 1'
#
loop_
_entity.id
_entity.type
_entity.pdbx_description
1 polymer ?
#
loop_
_entity_poly.entity_id
_entity_poly.type
_entity_poly.pdbx_seq_one_letter_code
_entity_poly.pdbx_strand_id
1 'polypeptide(L)'
;MAALLQQRLQAETDDTVRGLLEVALARLQLAQPEASARLAAVTLLGHSADPETQALLIPFTDAQHEPDAAVREAASDSLQKIKHRLLLGDLLGQAFMGLSLGSVLLLAALGLAITYGLLGVINMAHGEMLMIGAYSCWLVQQALAQLAPQWLAFYPLVALPVAFLVTAGIGMALERTIIRHLYGRPLETLLATWGISLMLIQLVRMLFGAQNVEVANPAWLSGGVQVLPNLILPWNRLAVLAFVLLVLSFTWLILNRTRLGMNVRAVTQNRAMAACCGVPTGRVDMLAFGLGSGIAGLGGVGAVAAWQRRA
;
A
#
# COMPACT_ATOMS: atom_id res chain seq x y z
N MET A 1 8.30 -24.38 39.45
CA MET A 1 7.60 -23.43 38.55
C MET A 1 6.33 -24.01 37.93
N ALA A 2 6.36 -25.20 37.32
CA ALA A 2 5.17 -25.80 36.69
C ALA A 2 3.94 -25.92 37.62
N ALA A 3 4.12 -26.37 38.87
CA ALA A 3 3.03 -26.47 39.85
C ALA A 3 2.37 -25.11 40.21
N LEU A 4 3.14 -24.02 40.19
CA LEU A 4 2.65 -22.67 40.48
C LEU A 4 1.82 -22.12 39.31
N LEU A 5 2.22 -22.42 38.07
CA LEU A 5 1.44 -22.07 36.87
C LEU A 5 0.13 -22.88 36.79
N GLN A 6 0.16 -24.16 37.16
CA GLN A 6 -1.02 -25.02 37.18
C GLN A 6 -2.07 -24.55 38.20
N GLN A 7 -1.61 -24.10 39.38
CA GLN A 7 -2.47 -23.52 40.40
C GLN A 7 -3.07 -22.18 39.96
N ARG A 8 -2.31 -21.36 39.23
CA ARG A 8 -2.81 -20.09 38.67
C ARG A 8 -3.77 -20.29 37.51
N LEU A 9 -3.56 -21.30 36.67
CA LEU A 9 -4.49 -21.65 35.58
C LEU A 9 -5.91 -21.93 36.09
N GLN A 10 -6.02 -22.60 37.24
CA GLN A 10 -7.33 -22.95 37.83
C GLN A 10 -8.06 -21.74 38.45
N ALA A 11 -7.33 -20.67 38.78
CA ALA A 11 -7.87 -19.47 39.40
C ALA A 11 -8.11 -18.32 38.40
N GLU A 12 -7.59 -18.44 37.17
CA GLU A 12 -7.64 -17.38 36.17
C GLU A 12 -8.98 -17.36 35.43
N THR A 13 -9.53 -16.17 35.25
CA THR A 13 -10.86 -15.95 34.63
C THR A 13 -10.79 -15.31 33.25
N ASP A 14 -9.66 -14.72 32.88
CA ASP A 14 -9.43 -14.16 31.55
C ASP A 14 -8.96 -15.25 30.57
N ASP A 15 -9.76 -15.51 29.52
CA ASP A 15 -9.48 -16.52 28.50
C ASP A 15 -8.15 -16.30 27.77
N THR A 16 -7.73 -15.05 27.63
CA THR A 16 -6.47 -14.67 26.94
C THR A 16 -5.26 -15.05 27.78
N VAL A 17 -5.31 -14.75 29.08
CA VAL A 17 -4.24 -15.05 30.04
C VAL A 17 -4.16 -16.56 30.28
N ARG A 18 -5.32 -17.22 30.35
CA ARG A 18 -5.40 -18.68 30.49
C ARG A 18 -4.72 -19.40 29.34
N GLY A 19 -4.98 -18.99 28.09
CA GLY A 19 -4.31 -19.57 26.91
C GLY A 19 -2.78 -19.41 26.94
N LEU A 20 -2.26 -18.26 27.40
CA LEU A 20 -0.83 -18.02 27.55
C LEU A 20 -0.21 -18.89 28.66
N LEU A 21 -0.92 -19.08 29.76
CA LEU A 21 -0.50 -19.94 30.86
C LEU A 21 -0.46 -21.43 30.45
N GLU A 22 -1.42 -21.88 29.63
CA GLU A 22 -1.43 -23.25 29.09
C GLU A 22 -0.24 -23.51 28.17
N VAL A 23 0.09 -22.57 27.28
CA VAL A 23 1.27 -22.66 26.41
C VAL A 23 2.56 -22.65 27.24
N ALA A 24 2.67 -21.78 28.24
CA ALA A 24 3.84 -21.72 29.12
C ALA A 24 4.03 -23.02 29.92
N LEU A 25 2.93 -23.62 30.40
CA LEU A 25 2.95 -24.88 31.14
C LEU A 25 3.33 -26.04 30.22
N ALA A 26 2.81 -26.08 28.99
CA ALA A 26 3.18 -27.10 28.01
C ALA A 26 4.67 -27.00 27.60
N ARG A 27 5.23 -25.78 27.47
CA ARG A 27 6.68 -25.58 27.25
C ARG A 27 7.52 -26.19 28.37
N LEU A 28 7.07 -26.11 29.63
CA LEU A 28 7.77 -26.72 30.77
C LEU A 28 7.60 -28.24 30.85
N GLN A 29 6.48 -28.77 30.37
CA GLN A 29 6.20 -30.21 30.33
C GLN A 29 7.03 -30.94 29.28
N LEU A 30 7.49 -30.26 28.22
CA LEU A 30 8.43 -30.83 27.23
C LEU A 30 9.76 -31.29 27.86
N ALA A 31 10.20 -30.68 28.96
CA ALA A 31 11.44 -31.03 29.65
C ALA A 31 11.28 -32.17 30.68
N GLN A 32 10.08 -32.72 30.85
CA GLN A 32 9.83 -33.77 31.83
C GLN A 32 10.27 -35.16 31.32
N PRO A 33 10.74 -36.05 32.20
CA PRO A 33 11.19 -37.39 31.82
C PRO A 33 10.03 -38.32 31.40
N GLU A 34 8.79 -38.00 31.74
CA GLU A 34 7.62 -38.82 31.45
C GLU A 34 7.10 -38.64 30.00
N ALA A 35 6.99 -39.73 29.25
CA ALA A 35 6.58 -39.72 27.84
C ALA A 35 5.14 -39.24 27.63
N SER A 36 4.23 -39.55 28.57
CA SER A 36 2.82 -39.12 28.54
C SER A 36 2.69 -37.60 28.65
N ALA A 37 3.49 -36.98 29.52
CA ALA A 37 3.54 -35.54 29.74
C ALA A 37 4.13 -34.81 28.52
N ARG A 38 5.18 -35.36 27.90
CA ARG A 38 5.74 -34.83 26.65
C ARG A 38 4.73 -34.92 25.50
N LEU A 39 4.00 -36.03 25.38
CA LEU A 39 2.95 -36.18 24.36
C LEU A 39 1.85 -35.13 24.53
N ALA A 40 1.32 -34.95 25.75
CA ALA A 40 0.30 -33.95 26.05
C ALA A 40 0.79 -32.51 25.79
N ALA A 41 2.05 -32.24 26.10
CA ALA A 41 2.67 -30.94 25.84
C ALA A 41 2.78 -30.66 24.33
N VAL A 42 3.27 -31.62 23.55
CA VAL A 42 3.43 -31.49 22.11
C VAL A 42 2.08 -31.25 21.41
N THR A 43 1.04 -32.00 21.78
CA THR A 43 -0.29 -31.85 21.18
C THR A 43 -0.91 -30.50 21.52
N LEU A 44 -0.76 -30.03 22.77
CA LEU A 44 -1.24 -28.71 23.20
C LEU A 44 -0.50 -27.58 22.46
N LEU A 45 0.82 -27.67 22.34
CA LEU A 45 1.64 -26.71 21.61
C LEU A 45 1.31 -26.69 20.09
N GLY A 46 0.84 -27.81 19.53
CA GLY A 46 0.32 -27.92 18.17
C GLY A 46 -0.89 -27.01 17.86
N HIS A 47 -1.60 -26.53 18.89
CA HIS A 47 -2.68 -25.57 18.73
C HIS A 47 -2.20 -24.10 18.69
N SER A 48 -0.96 -23.84 19.08
CA SER A 48 -0.38 -22.49 19.02
C SER A 48 -0.08 -22.08 17.57
N ALA A 49 -0.07 -20.77 17.31
CA ALA A 49 0.28 -20.18 16.00
C ALA A 49 1.55 -19.31 16.11
N ASP A 50 2.47 -19.69 16.99
CA ASP A 50 3.66 -18.92 17.33
C ASP A 50 4.91 -19.54 16.68
N PRO A 51 5.69 -18.77 15.89
CA PRO A 51 6.97 -19.22 15.33
C PRO A 51 7.96 -19.75 16.39
N GLU A 52 7.94 -19.21 17.63
CA GLU A 52 8.81 -19.74 18.70
C GLU A 52 8.45 -21.18 19.05
N THR A 53 7.15 -21.50 19.12
CA THR A 53 6.69 -22.85 19.43
C THR A 53 7.04 -23.84 18.33
N GLN A 54 7.04 -23.40 17.06
CA GLN A 54 7.56 -24.20 15.95
C GLN A 54 9.04 -24.55 16.17
N ALA A 55 9.88 -23.56 16.51
CA ALA A 55 11.31 -23.78 16.73
C ALA A 55 11.59 -24.74 17.90
N LEU A 56 10.74 -24.70 18.94
CA LEU A 56 10.84 -25.60 20.10
C LEU A 56 10.48 -27.06 19.79
N LEU A 57 9.57 -27.30 18.83
CA LEU A 57 9.09 -28.65 18.50
C LEU A 57 9.98 -29.38 17.47
N ILE A 58 10.81 -28.65 16.70
CA ILE A 58 11.70 -29.25 15.68
C ILE A 58 12.64 -30.34 16.25
N PRO A 59 13.33 -30.15 17.40
CA PRO A 59 14.20 -31.19 17.94
C PRO A 59 13.45 -32.48 18.32
N PHE A 60 12.17 -32.38 18.68
CA PHE A 60 11.34 -33.52 19.12
C PHE A 60 10.89 -34.41 17.96
N THR A 61 11.21 -34.08 16.70
CA THR A 61 10.99 -34.98 15.55
C THR A 61 12.16 -35.94 15.32
N ASP A 62 13.34 -35.64 15.86
CA ASP A 62 14.54 -36.44 15.63
C ASP A 62 14.66 -37.58 16.64
N ALA A 63 15.01 -38.77 16.15
CA ALA A 63 15.23 -39.94 16.98
C ALA A 63 16.43 -39.81 17.95
N GLN A 64 17.31 -38.82 17.73
CA GLN A 64 18.44 -38.52 18.62
C GLN A 64 18.03 -37.76 19.88
N HIS A 65 16.95 -36.96 19.81
CA HIS A 65 16.47 -36.15 20.93
C HIS A 65 15.31 -36.84 21.66
N GLU A 66 14.39 -37.48 20.94
CA GLU A 66 13.25 -38.18 21.54
C GLU A 66 13.27 -39.69 21.27
N PRO A 67 13.37 -40.53 22.31
CA PRO A 67 13.39 -41.98 22.15
C PRO A 67 12.02 -42.55 21.74
N ASP A 68 10.91 -41.93 22.18
CA ASP A 68 9.55 -42.43 22.00
C ASP A 68 8.98 -42.15 20.60
N ALA A 69 8.58 -43.21 19.89
CA ALA A 69 8.03 -43.09 18.54
C ALA A 69 6.69 -42.31 18.50
N ALA A 70 5.83 -42.50 19.50
CA ALA A 70 4.53 -41.81 19.58
C ALA A 70 4.66 -40.29 19.79
N VAL A 71 5.67 -39.86 20.55
CA VAL A 71 5.96 -38.43 20.78
C VAL A 71 6.50 -37.79 19.50
N ARG A 72 7.39 -38.48 18.77
CA ARG A 72 7.90 -37.99 17.47
C ARG A 72 6.79 -37.85 16.43
N GLU A 73 5.88 -38.81 16.35
CA GLU A 73 4.74 -38.76 15.43
C GLU A 73 3.81 -37.58 15.78
N ALA A 74 3.44 -37.44 17.06
CA ALA A 74 2.65 -36.30 17.54
C ALA A 74 3.35 -34.95 17.30
N ALA A 75 4.68 -34.88 17.42
CA ALA A 75 5.47 -33.68 17.17
C ALA A 75 5.46 -33.31 15.68
N SER A 76 5.60 -34.29 14.79
CA SER A 76 5.53 -34.08 13.35
C SER A 76 4.15 -33.60 12.90
N ASP A 77 3.07 -34.19 13.40
CA ASP A 77 1.69 -33.78 13.10
C ASP A 77 1.40 -32.37 13.65
N SER A 78 1.84 -32.08 14.88
CA SER A 78 1.73 -30.75 15.49
C SER A 78 2.50 -29.69 14.72
N LEU A 79 3.72 -30.00 14.26
CA LEU A 79 4.51 -29.10 13.40
C LEU A 79 3.85 -28.86 12.04
N GLN A 80 3.24 -29.87 11.43
CA GLN A 80 2.50 -29.69 10.17
C GLN A 80 1.30 -28.75 10.36
N LYS A 81 0.55 -28.90 11.46
CA LYS A 81 -0.57 -28.02 11.82
C LYS A 81 -0.12 -26.58 12.05
N ILE A 82 0.95 -26.37 12.82
CA ILE A 82 1.53 -25.04 13.06
C ILE A 82 2.00 -24.43 11.74
N LYS A 83 2.75 -25.18 10.93
CA LYS A 83 3.25 -24.71 9.63
C LYS A 83 2.10 -24.31 8.70
N HIS A 84 1.04 -25.10 8.62
CA HIS A 84 -0.12 -24.75 7.78
C HIS A 84 -0.79 -23.45 8.23
N ARG A 85 -0.97 -23.24 9.55
CA ARG A 85 -1.54 -22.00 10.10
C ARG A 85 -0.63 -20.79 9.87
N LEU A 86 0.67 -20.93 10.08
CA LEU A 86 1.65 -19.88 9.81
C LEU A 86 1.68 -19.53 8.31
N LEU A 87 1.70 -20.53 7.43
CA LEU A 87 1.64 -20.33 5.98
C LEU A 87 0.38 -19.55 5.57
N LEU A 88 -0.78 -19.84 6.15
CA LEU A 88 -1.99 -19.06 5.87
C LEU A 88 -1.86 -17.61 6.33
N GLY A 89 -1.31 -17.36 7.52
CA GLY A 89 -1.05 -16.00 8.01
C GLY A 89 -0.06 -15.24 7.12
N ASP A 90 1.01 -15.90 6.69
CA ASP A 90 2.03 -15.33 5.80
C ASP A 90 1.46 -15.05 4.42
N LEU A 91 0.66 -15.97 3.86
CA LEU A 91 -0.04 -15.78 2.59
C LEU A 91 -1.02 -14.61 2.64
N LEU A 92 -1.79 -14.48 3.72
CA LEU A 92 -2.69 -13.33 3.93
C LEU A 92 -1.90 -12.02 4.04
N GLY A 93 -0.78 -12.02 4.76
CA GLY A 93 0.11 -10.87 4.86
C GLY A 93 0.72 -10.47 3.53
N GLN A 94 1.21 -11.44 2.76
CA GLN A 94 1.76 -11.22 1.42
C GLN A 94 0.69 -10.74 0.44
N ALA A 95 -0.50 -11.33 0.47
CA ALA A 95 -1.64 -10.90 -0.35
C ALA A 95 -2.04 -9.46 -0.02
N PHE A 96 -2.09 -9.09 1.27
CA PHE A 96 -2.35 -7.72 1.69
C PHE A 96 -1.26 -6.74 1.23
N MET A 97 0.01 -7.12 1.37
CA MET A 97 1.15 -6.32 0.91
C MET A 97 1.12 -6.12 -0.61
N GLY A 98 0.80 -7.18 -1.35
CA GLY A 98 0.61 -7.15 -2.80
C GLY A 98 -0.57 -6.25 -3.19
N LEU A 99 -1.69 -6.35 -2.47
CA LEU A 99 -2.87 -5.51 -2.70
C LEU A 99 -2.59 -4.03 -2.45
N SER A 100 -1.86 -3.70 -1.38
CA SER A 100 -1.48 -2.32 -1.09
C SER A 100 -0.55 -1.76 -2.17
N LEU A 101 0.47 -2.50 -2.61
CA LEU A 101 1.35 -2.05 -3.69
C LEU A 101 0.59 -1.95 -5.02
N GLY A 102 -0.27 -2.92 -5.31
CA GLY A 102 -1.16 -2.94 -6.46
C GLY A 102 -2.11 -1.76 -6.49
N SER A 103 -2.62 -1.30 -5.35
CA SER A 103 -3.50 -0.12 -5.29
C SER A 103 -2.79 1.17 -5.70
N VAL A 104 -1.50 1.32 -5.38
CA VAL A 104 -0.70 2.48 -5.82
C VAL A 104 -0.48 2.41 -7.33
N LEU A 105 -0.15 1.23 -7.86
CA LEU A 105 -0.01 1.02 -9.30
C LEU A 105 -1.33 1.25 -10.05
N LEU A 106 -2.45 0.84 -9.45
CA LEU A 106 -3.80 1.10 -9.97
C LEU A 106 -4.07 2.61 -10.08
N LEU A 107 -3.67 3.40 -9.08
CA LEU A 107 -3.84 4.85 -9.11
C LEU A 107 -2.99 5.49 -10.22
N ALA A 108 -1.75 5.03 -10.39
CA ALA A 108 -0.88 5.45 -11.50
C ALA A 108 -1.49 5.09 -12.87
N ALA A 109 -2.01 3.88 -13.01
CA ALA A 109 -2.64 3.38 -14.24
C ALA A 109 -3.96 4.11 -14.55
N LEU A 110 -4.76 4.46 -13.53
CA LEU A 110 -6.00 5.20 -13.69
C LEU A 110 -5.77 6.56 -14.36
N GLY A 111 -4.74 7.29 -13.93
CA GLY A 111 -4.38 8.57 -14.54
C GLY A 111 -4.03 8.41 -16.03
N LEU A 112 -3.20 7.40 -16.35
CA LEU A 112 -2.82 7.10 -17.74
C LEU A 112 -4.03 6.67 -18.59
N ALA A 113 -4.92 5.85 -18.02
CA ALA A 113 -6.13 5.39 -18.69
C ALA A 113 -7.07 6.56 -19.04
N ILE A 114 -7.17 7.57 -18.17
CA ILE A 114 -7.96 8.77 -18.45
C ILE A 114 -7.33 9.61 -19.55
N THR A 115 -6.03 9.88 -19.50
CA THR A 115 -5.37 10.71 -20.51
C THR A 115 -5.36 10.03 -21.89
N TYR A 116 -5.04 8.73 -21.93
CA TYR A 116 -4.98 7.97 -23.18
C TYR A 116 -6.38 7.68 -23.72
N GLY A 117 -7.33 7.26 -22.87
CA GLY A 117 -8.67 6.85 -23.28
C GLY A 117 -9.50 7.98 -23.89
N LEU A 118 -9.22 9.24 -23.54
CA LEU A 118 -9.92 10.41 -24.07
C LEU A 118 -9.28 10.98 -25.34
N LEU A 119 -7.95 11.11 -25.34
CA LEU A 119 -7.23 11.86 -26.37
C LEU A 119 -6.56 10.96 -27.41
N GLY A 120 -6.42 9.67 -27.14
CA GLY A 120 -5.63 8.75 -27.97
C GLY A 120 -4.14 9.11 -27.99
N VAL A 121 -3.67 9.87 -26.99
CA VAL A 121 -2.30 10.35 -26.87
C VAL A 121 -1.57 9.52 -25.83
N ILE A 122 -0.44 8.93 -26.23
CA ILE A 122 0.48 8.26 -25.32
C ILE A 122 1.30 9.34 -24.60
N ASN A 123 1.09 9.49 -23.29
CA ASN A 123 1.85 10.41 -22.47
C ASN A 123 3.03 9.69 -21.80
N MET A 124 4.24 9.83 -22.35
CA MET A 124 5.46 9.30 -21.72
C MET A 124 5.90 10.11 -20.49
N ALA A 125 5.49 11.38 -20.38
CA ALA A 125 5.79 12.25 -19.23
C ALA A 125 4.93 11.94 -17.98
N HIS A 126 4.16 10.85 -18.00
CA HIS A 126 3.26 10.48 -16.92
C HIS A 126 4.02 10.09 -15.65
N GLY A 127 5.14 9.38 -15.79
CA GLY A 127 6.00 9.01 -14.66
C GLY A 127 6.50 10.21 -13.87
N GLU A 128 6.76 11.30 -14.57
CA GLU A 128 7.25 12.57 -14.03
C GLU A 128 6.13 13.30 -13.29
N MET A 129 4.87 13.09 -13.64
CA MET A 129 3.75 13.59 -12.84
C MET A 129 3.67 12.88 -11.48
N LEU A 130 3.95 11.57 -11.41
CA LEU A 130 4.08 10.88 -10.12
C LEU A 130 5.24 11.48 -9.32
N MET A 131 6.39 11.69 -9.97
CA MET A 131 7.56 12.30 -9.33
C MET A 131 7.23 13.70 -8.78
N ILE A 132 6.62 14.58 -9.57
CA ILE A 132 6.26 15.93 -9.13
C ILE A 132 5.24 15.88 -7.98
N GLY A 133 4.30 14.93 -7.99
CA GLY A 133 3.40 14.69 -6.86
C GLY A 133 4.13 14.34 -5.57
N ALA A 134 5.12 13.44 -5.65
CA ALA A 134 5.99 13.08 -4.53
C ALA A 134 6.79 14.28 -3.99
N TYR A 135 7.42 15.07 -4.86
CA TYR A 135 8.15 16.28 -4.46
C TYR A 135 7.24 17.37 -3.91
N SER A 136 6.00 17.48 -4.40
CA SER A 136 5.01 18.41 -3.85
C SER A 136 4.67 18.05 -2.40
N CYS A 137 4.54 16.75 -2.10
CA CYS A 137 4.35 16.28 -0.74
C CYS A 137 5.54 16.64 0.17
N TRP A 138 6.77 16.42 -0.30
CA TRP A 138 7.98 16.79 0.42
C TRP A 138 8.07 18.30 0.67
N LEU A 139 7.77 19.14 -0.32
CA LEU A 139 7.74 20.60 -0.19
C LEU A 139 6.72 21.04 0.86
N VAL A 140 5.52 20.47 0.86
CA VAL A 140 4.49 20.78 1.85
C VAL A 140 4.95 20.38 3.26
N GLN A 141 5.57 19.21 3.41
CA GLN A 141 6.12 18.78 4.69
C GLN A 141 7.19 19.76 5.19
N GLN A 142 8.14 20.15 4.33
CA GLN A 142 9.22 21.08 4.68
C GLN A 142 8.67 22.47 5.05
N ALA A 143 7.70 22.97 4.28
CA ALA A 143 7.04 24.24 4.57
C ALA A 143 6.31 24.21 5.92
N LEU A 144 5.55 23.14 6.22
CA LEU A 144 4.88 22.99 7.51
C LEU A 144 5.86 22.85 8.67
N ALA A 145 6.97 22.15 8.47
CA ALA A 145 8.01 22.02 9.49
C ALA A 145 8.62 23.37 9.89
N GLN A 146 8.72 24.32 8.95
CA GLN A 146 9.23 25.68 9.21
C GLN A 146 8.16 26.62 9.78
N LEU A 147 6.92 26.55 9.28
CA LEU A 147 5.85 27.51 9.59
C LEU A 147 5.01 27.13 10.82
N ALA A 148 4.75 25.84 11.04
CA ALA A 148 3.85 25.36 12.09
C ALA A 148 4.20 23.92 12.52
N PRO A 149 5.23 23.72 13.37
CA PRO A 149 5.67 22.39 13.80
C PRO A 149 4.55 21.56 14.46
N GLN A 150 3.61 22.21 15.14
CA GLN A 150 2.45 21.54 15.76
C GLN A 150 1.48 20.89 14.76
N TRP A 151 1.47 21.32 13.48
CA TRP A 151 0.56 20.81 12.44
C TRP A 151 1.21 19.78 11.54
N LEU A 152 2.48 19.41 11.81
CA LEU A 152 3.21 18.42 11.05
C LEU A 152 2.44 17.08 11.02
N ALA A 153 1.72 16.72 12.08
CA ALA A 153 0.86 15.53 12.08
C ALA A 153 -0.19 15.53 10.94
N PHE A 154 -0.70 16.68 10.51
CA PHE A 154 -1.76 16.79 9.50
C PHE A 154 -1.23 17.14 8.10
N TYR A 155 0.09 17.13 7.87
CA TYR A 155 0.66 17.44 6.57
C TYR A 155 0.07 16.62 5.40
N PRO A 156 -0.28 15.32 5.53
CA PRO A 156 -0.79 14.56 4.40
C PRO A 156 -2.13 15.10 3.87
N LEU A 157 -2.98 15.66 4.73
CA LEU A 157 -4.27 16.22 4.33
C LEU A 157 -4.13 17.47 3.47
N VAL A 158 -3.07 18.26 3.68
CA VAL A 158 -2.76 19.45 2.87
C VAL A 158 -1.95 19.07 1.64
N ALA A 159 -1.01 18.13 1.78
CA ALA A 159 -0.16 17.66 0.70
C ALA A 159 -0.96 17.05 -0.46
N LEU A 160 -2.05 16.32 -0.16
CA LEU A 160 -2.88 15.67 -1.17
C LEU A 160 -3.54 16.68 -2.15
N PRO A 161 -4.32 17.69 -1.70
CA PRO A 161 -4.84 18.74 -2.58
C PRO A 161 -3.75 19.49 -3.32
N VAL A 162 -2.64 19.84 -2.64
CA VAL A 162 -1.55 20.59 -3.26
C VAL A 162 -0.90 19.79 -4.38
N ALA A 163 -0.56 18.52 -4.13
CA ALA A 163 0.02 17.64 -5.14
C ALA A 163 -0.93 17.49 -6.34
N PHE A 164 -2.23 17.26 -6.10
CA PHE A 164 -3.21 17.18 -7.17
C PHE A 164 -3.28 18.46 -8.00
N LEU A 165 -3.35 19.63 -7.35
CA LEU A 165 -3.46 20.92 -8.06
C LEU A 165 -2.19 21.26 -8.83
N VAL A 166 -1.02 20.99 -8.27
CA VAL A 166 0.27 21.23 -8.95
C VAL A 166 0.40 20.34 -10.18
N THR A 167 0.20 19.03 -10.04
CA THR A 167 0.35 18.12 -11.20
C THR A 167 -0.78 18.28 -12.21
N ALA A 168 -2.01 18.57 -11.77
CA ALA A 168 -3.10 18.91 -12.68
C ALA A 168 -2.81 20.21 -13.44
N GLY A 169 -2.30 21.24 -12.76
CA GLY A 169 -1.93 22.51 -13.38
C GLY A 169 -0.82 22.35 -14.41
N ILE A 170 0.22 21.59 -14.09
CA ILE A 170 1.30 21.26 -15.04
C ILE A 170 0.75 20.45 -16.21
N GLY A 171 -0.10 19.46 -15.96
CA GLY A 171 -0.76 18.69 -17.01
C GLY A 171 -1.58 19.57 -17.95
N MET A 172 -2.41 20.47 -17.41
CA MET A 172 -3.20 21.43 -18.19
C MET A 172 -2.31 22.37 -19.01
N ALA A 173 -1.17 22.80 -18.44
CA ALA A 173 -0.22 23.65 -19.14
C ALA A 173 0.44 22.89 -20.30
N LEU A 174 0.89 21.65 -20.09
CA LEU A 174 1.47 20.80 -21.13
C LEU A 174 0.48 20.49 -22.25
N GLU A 175 -0.77 20.19 -21.89
CA GLU A 175 -1.82 19.98 -22.88
C GLU A 175 -2.02 21.21 -23.75
N ARG A 176 -2.22 22.36 -23.10
CA ARG A 176 -2.57 23.61 -23.78
C ARG A 176 -1.45 24.16 -24.66
N THR A 177 -0.20 24.00 -24.22
CA THR A 177 0.96 24.58 -24.89
C THR A 177 1.56 23.67 -25.94
N ILE A 178 1.64 22.37 -25.68
CA ILE A 178 2.35 21.44 -26.55
C ILE A 178 1.36 20.45 -27.18
N ILE A 179 0.72 19.61 -26.36
CA ILE A 179 0.02 18.41 -26.85
C ILE A 179 -1.12 18.76 -27.80
N ARG A 180 -1.87 19.84 -27.52
CA ARG A 180 -2.98 20.30 -28.37
C ARG A 180 -2.56 20.57 -29.81
N HIS A 181 -1.34 21.03 -30.04
CA HIS A 181 -0.83 21.35 -31.38
C HIS A 181 -0.40 20.09 -32.16
N LEU A 182 -0.24 18.95 -31.47
CA LEU A 182 0.22 17.69 -32.04
C LEU A 182 -0.89 16.64 -32.16
N TYR A 183 -2.15 17.01 -31.88
CA TYR A 183 -3.28 16.09 -32.00
C TYR A 183 -3.41 15.50 -33.41
N GLY A 184 -3.71 14.19 -33.46
CA GLY A 184 -3.78 13.42 -34.70
C GLY A 184 -2.43 12.88 -35.19
N ARG A 185 -1.33 13.18 -34.50
CA ARG A 185 0.03 12.73 -34.86
C ARG A 185 0.66 11.93 -33.70
N PRO A 186 0.35 10.63 -33.58
CA PRO A 186 0.71 9.85 -32.39
C PRO A 186 2.23 9.73 -32.19
N LEU A 187 3.01 9.57 -33.26
CA LEU A 187 4.47 9.49 -33.19
C LEU A 187 5.10 10.81 -32.73
N GLU A 188 4.63 11.94 -33.26
CA GLU A 188 5.12 13.27 -32.87
C GLU A 188 4.80 13.55 -31.40
N THR A 189 3.61 13.17 -30.96
CA THR A 189 3.19 13.38 -29.56
C THR A 189 3.98 12.50 -28.59
N LEU A 190 4.29 11.26 -28.99
CA LEU A 190 5.15 10.37 -28.22
C LEU A 190 6.58 10.93 -28.07
N LEU A 191 7.18 11.41 -29.16
CA LEU A 191 8.49 12.06 -29.14
C LEU A 191 8.49 13.35 -28.29
N ALA A 192 7.44 14.17 -28.42
CA ALA A 192 7.30 15.39 -27.64
C ALA A 192 7.18 15.10 -26.14
N THR A 193 6.34 14.14 -25.74
CA THR A 193 6.16 13.78 -24.32
C THR A 193 7.39 13.10 -23.74
N TRP A 194 8.16 12.36 -24.54
CA TRP A 194 9.47 11.85 -24.12
C TRP A 194 10.48 12.99 -23.90
N GLY A 195 10.55 13.98 -24.79
CA GLY A 195 11.39 15.16 -24.60
C GLY A 195 11.00 15.98 -23.36
N ILE A 196 9.69 16.14 -23.12
CA ILE A 196 9.16 16.79 -21.91
C ILE A 196 9.56 16.00 -20.65
N SER A 197 9.47 14.67 -20.68
CA SER A 197 9.94 13.80 -19.57
C SER A 197 11.39 14.11 -19.21
N LEU A 198 12.31 14.11 -20.18
CA LEU A 198 13.72 14.41 -19.96
C LEU A 198 13.93 15.81 -19.36
N MET A 199 13.21 16.81 -19.88
CA MET A 199 13.26 18.18 -19.37
C MET A 199 12.77 18.26 -17.92
N LEU A 200 11.67 17.59 -17.58
CA LEU A 200 11.11 17.58 -16.23
C LEU A 200 12.04 16.86 -15.24
N ILE A 201 12.62 15.73 -15.64
CA ILE A 201 13.61 15.01 -14.83
C ILE A 201 14.80 15.94 -14.52
N GLN A 202 15.33 16.62 -15.54
CA GLN A 202 16.47 17.51 -15.36
C GLN A 202 16.12 18.74 -14.51
N LEU A 203 14.94 19.31 -14.71
CA LEU A 203 14.45 20.46 -13.94
C LEU A 203 14.31 20.12 -12.46
N VAL A 204 13.70 18.97 -12.13
CA VAL A 204 13.59 18.51 -10.74
C VAL A 204 14.98 18.25 -10.15
N ARG A 205 15.89 17.62 -10.90
CA ARG A 205 17.26 17.41 -10.45
C ARG A 205 18.01 18.72 -10.16
N MET A 206 17.77 19.77 -10.95
CA MET A 206 18.36 21.09 -10.72
C MET A 206 17.80 21.80 -9.49
N LEU A 207 16.50 21.65 -9.21
CA LEU A 207 15.84 22.32 -8.08
C LEU A 207 16.05 21.60 -6.75
N PHE A 208 16.00 20.27 -6.74
CA PHE A 208 15.99 19.46 -5.51
C PHE A 208 17.26 18.65 -5.30
N GLY A 209 18.15 18.60 -6.29
CA GLY A 209 19.34 17.76 -6.28
C GLY A 209 19.08 16.33 -6.78
N ALA A 210 20.16 15.54 -6.83
CA ALA A 210 20.13 14.16 -7.32
C ALA A 210 19.76 13.13 -6.23
N GLN A 211 19.67 13.56 -4.97
CA GLN A 211 19.55 12.69 -3.82
C GLN A 211 18.07 12.38 -3.54
N ASN A 212 17.78 11.14 -3.11
CA ASN A 212 16.43 10.76 -2.73
C ASN A 212 16.01 11.57 -1.50
N VAL A 213 14.87 12.26 -1.61
CA VAL A 213 14.27 13.00 -0.49
C VAL A 213 13.33 12.08 0.30
N GLU A 214 13.53 12.02 1.61
CA GLU A 214 12.65 11.28 2.50
C GLU A 214 11.54 12.19 3.05
N VAL A 215 10.34 11.63 3.16
CA VAL A 215 9.14 12.30 3.69
C VAL A 215 8.84 11.62 5.04
N ALA A 216 8.82 12.33 6.16
CA ALA A 216 8.68 11.67 7.45
C ALA A 216 7.22 11.20 7.66
N ASN A 217 7.01 9.92 7.98
CA ASN A 217 5.67 9.44 8.32
C ASN A 217 5.19 10.04 9.65
N PRO A 218 3.95 10.53 9.73
CA PRO A 218 3.39 10.99 10.99
C PRO A 218 3.31 9.87 12.03
N ALA A 219 3.43 10.23 13.31
CA ALA A 219 3.37 9.26 14.42
C ALA A 219 2.07 8.43 14.45
N TRP A 220 0.94 8.96 13.97
CA TRP A 220 -0.35 8.25 13.92
C TRP A 220 -0.43 7.20 12.78
N LEU A 221 0.42 7.31 11.76
CA LEU A 221 0.58 6.29 10.70
C LEU A 221 1.68 5.27 11.04
N SER A 222 2.44 5.54 12.12
CA SER A 222 3.49 4.68 12.64
C SER A 222 2.91 3.64 13.59
N GLY A 223 2.65 2.45 13.05
CA GLY A 223 2.19 1.30 13.82
C GLY A 223 1.58 0.24 12.92
N GLY A 224 0.84 -0.69 13.52
CA GLY A 224 0.05 -1.69 12.81
C GLY A 224 -0.95 -2.38 13.72
N VAL A 225 -1.98 -2.94 13.12
CA VAL A 225 -2.95 -3.81 13.82
C VAL A 225 -2.40 -5.23 13.79
N GLN A 226 -2.18 -5.82 14.96
CA GLN A 226 -1.90 -7.25 15.10
C GLN A 226 -3.20 -8.02 14.92
N VAL A 227 -3.35 -8.70 13.78
CA VAL A 227 -4.54 -9.51 13.47
C VAL A 227 -4.29 -10.97 13.86
N LEU A 228 -3.07 -11.47 13.58
CA LEU A 228 -2.58 -12.78 14.04
C LEU A 228 -1.21 -12.59 14.74
N PRO A 229 -0.75 -13.57 15.54
CA PRO A 229 0.60 -13.55 16.15
C PRO A 229 1.73 -13.34 15.14
N ASN A 230 1.55 -13.82 13.90
CA ASN A 230 2.49 -13.66 12.79
C ASN A 230 2.07 -12.60 11.75
N LEU A 231 0.93 -11.91 11.92
CA LEU A 231 0.42 -10.94 10.95
C LEU A 231 0.17 -9.56 11.57
N ILE A 232 1.06 -8.62 11.25
CA ILE A 232 0.90 -7.20 11.57
C ILE A 232 0.52 -6.45 10.29
N LEU A 233 -0.66 -5.84 10.26
CA LEU A 233 -1.11 -4.98 9.18
C LEU A 233 -0.73 -3.52 9.47
N PRO A 234 0.22 -2.91 8.75
CA PRO A 234 0.66 -1.55 9.05
C PRO A 234 -0.43 -0.51 8.73
N TRP A 235 -0.62 0.48 9.61
CA TRP A 235 -1.62 1.54 9.42
C TRP A 235 -1.43 2.33 8.13
N ASN A 236 -0.18 2.61 7.76
CA ASN A 236 0.17 3.27 6.50
C ASN A 236 -0.42 2.54 5.27
N ARG A 237 -0.35 1.20 5.24
CA ARG A 237 -0.86 0.40 4.11
C ARG A 237 -2.38 0.47 4.01
N LEU A 238 -3.07 0.40 5.16
CA LEU A 238 -4.52 0.56 5.23
C LEU A 238 -4.95 1.97 4.80
N ALA A 239 -4.23 3.00 5.24
CA ALA A 239 -4.49 4.39 4.85
C ALA A 239 -4.31 4.60 3.33
N VAL A 240 -3.25 4.05 2.73
CA VAL A 240 -3.05 4.09 1.27
C VAL A 240 -4.19 3.39 0.54
N LEU A 241 -4.61 2.21 1.00
CA LEU A 241 -5.70 1.47 0.36
C LEU A 241 -7.03 2.22 0.45
N ALA A 242 -7.37 2.77 1.62
CA ALA A 242 -8.54 3.61 1.82
C ALA A 242 -8.48 4.87 0.93
N PHE A 243 -7.30 5.47 0.81
CA PHE A 243 -7.08 6.64 -0.04
C PHE A 243 -7.29 6.32 -1.53
N VAL A 244 -6.75 5.21 -2.03
CA VAL A 244 -6.96 4.80 -3.43
C VAL A 244 -8.43 4.55 -3.70
N LEU A 245 -9.14 3.86 -2.79
CA LEU A 245 -10.59 3.67 -2.90
C LEU A 245 -11.34 5.00 -2.95
N LEU A 246 -10.97 5.97 -2.11
CA LEU A 246 -11.54 7.31 -2.12
C LEU A 246 -11.32 7.99 -3.47
N VAL A 247 -10.10 7.98 -4.02
CA VAL A 247 -9.81 8.60 -5.32
C VAL A 247 -10.54 7.90 -6.46
N LEU A 248 -10.66 6.57 -6.43
CA LEU A 248 -11.45 5.82 -7.41
C LEU A 248 -12.92 6.20 -7.34
N SER A 249 -13.51 6.24 -6.14
CA SER A 249 -14.90 6.66 -5.95
C SER A 249 -15.12 8.10 -6.41
N PHE A 250 -14.20 9.00 -6.09
CA PHE A 250 -14.25 10.40 -6.51
C PHE A 250 -14.15 10.56 -8.03
N THR A 251 -13.22 9.84 -8.66
CA THR A 251 -13.04 9.83 -10.12
C THR A 251 -14.27 9.26 -10.81
N TRP A 252 -14.80 8.14 -10.31
CA TRP A 252 -16.04 7.55 -10.80
C TRP A 252 -17.21 8.53 -10.68
N LEU A 253 -17.34 9.23 -9.55
CA LEU A 253 -18.38 10.22 -9.33
C LEU A 253 -18.26 11.38 -10.33
N ILE A 254 -17.05 11.90 -10.54
CA ILE A 254 -16.80 12.97 -11.53
C ILE A 254 -17.19 12.48 -12.93
N LEU A 255 -16.70 11.33 -13.35
CA LEU A 255 -16.92 10.85 -14.73
C LEU A 255 -18.38 10.42 -14.96
N ASN A 256 -19.08 9.90 -13.96
CA ASN A 256 -20.45 9.39 -14.16
C ASN A 256 -21.57 10.35 -13.75
N ARG A 257 -21.35 11.22 -12.77
CA ARG A 257 -22.40 12.08 -12.21
C ARG A 257 -22.24 13.58 -12.53
N THR A 258 -21.11 14.02 -13.08
CA THR A 258 -20.90 15.46 -13.34
C THR A 258 -20.99 15.84 -14.82
N ARG A 259 -21.15 17.14 -15.08
CA ARG A 259 -21.15 17.73 -16.43
C ARG A 259 -19.83 17.49 -17.17
N LEU A 260 -18.71 17.46 -16.46
CA LEU A 260 -17.41 17.16 -17.07
C LEU A 260 -17.43 15.76 -17.69
N GLY A 261 -17.90 14.76 -16.94
CA GLY A 261 -18.01 13.39 -17.41
C GLY A 261 -18.97 13.22 -18.59
N MET A 262 -20.11 13.94 -18.59
CA MET A 262 -21.03 13.98 -19.72
C MET A 262 -20.35 14.54 -20.98
N ASN A 263 -19.64 15.67 -20.85
CA ASN A 263 -18.92 16.29 -21.95
C ASN A 263 -17.79 15.41 -22.46
N VAL A 264 -17.04 14.77 -21.57
CA VAL A 264 -16.00 13.78 -21.89
C VAL A 264 -16.57 12.67 -22.77
N ARG A 265 -17.66 12.03 -22.34
CA ARG A 265 -18.29 10.94 -23.12
C ARG A 265 -18.79 11.41 -24.48
N ALA A 266 -19.36 12.62 -24.55
CA ALA A 266 -19.82 13.20 -25.82
C ALA A 266 -18.64 13.41 -26.79
N VAL A 267 -17.51 13.94 -26.31
CA VAL A 267 -16.31 14.16 -27.11
C VAL A 267 -15.68 12.85 -27.56
N THR A 268 -15.66 11.81 -26.71
CA THR A 268 -15.10 10.50 -27.07
C THR A 268 -15.96 9.75 -28.08
N GLN A 269 -17.29 9.95 -28.08
CA GLN A 269 -18.19 9.30 -29.04
C GLN A 269 -18.13 9.96 -30.42
N ASN A 270 -18.29 11.29 -30.47
CA ASN A 270 -18.18 12.04 -31.71
C ASN A 270 -17.79 13.49 -31.42
N ARG A 271 -16.49 13.77 -31.52
CA ARG A 271 -15.89 15.09 -31.28
C ARG A 271 -16.51 16.19 -32.16
N ALA A 272 -16.79 15.92 -33.44
CA ALA A 272 -17.32 16.91 -34.36
C ALA A 272 -18.77 17.29 -34.00
N MET A 273 -19.62 16.30 -33.72
CA MET A 273 -21.00 16.53 -33.30
C MET A 273 -21.06 17.25 -31.95
N ALA A 274 -20.22 16.85 -30.98
CA ALA A 274 -20.15 17.51 -29.68
C ALA A 274 -19.81 19.01 -29.80
N ALA A 275 -18.89 19.36 -30.71
CA ALA A 275 -18.56 20.75 -31.00
C ALA A 275 -19.74 21.53 -31.61
N CYS A 276 -20.51 20.93 -32.51
CA CYS A 276 -21.74 21.53 -33.07
C CYS A 276 -22.82 21.76 -32.01
N CYS A 277 -22.89 20.91 -30.98
CA CYS A 277 -23.79 21.06 -29.84
C CYS A 277 -23.29 22.07 -28.77
N GLY A 278 -22.20 22.80 -29.04
CA GLY A 278 -21.67 23.83 -28.14
C GLY A 278 -20.80 23.31 -27.00
N VAL A 279 -20.38 22.03 -27.01
CA VAL A 279 -19.44 21.49 -26.02
C VAL A 279 -18.05 22.07 -26.29
N PRO A 280 -17.39 22.71 -25.30
CA PRO A 280 -16.07 23.29 -25.49
C PRO A 280 -14.99 22.19 -25.47
N THR A 281 -14.87 21.44 -26.57
CA THR A 281 -14.01 20.25 -26.69
C THR A 281 -12.59 20.47 -26.18
N GLY A 282 -11.94 21.57 -26.55
CA GLY A 282 -10.59 21.90 -26.05
C GLY A 282 -10.49 22.16 -24.55
N ARG A 283 -11.55 22.69 -23.90
CA ARG A 283 -11.57 22.81 -22.42
C ARG A 283 -11.78 21.44 -21.77
N VAL A 284 -12.57 20.58 -22.39
CA VAL A 284 -12.81 19.22 -21.91
C VAL A 284 -11.52 18.40 -21.96
N ASP A 285 -10.77 18.50 -23.06
CA ASP A 285 -9.46 17.85 -23.22
C ASP A 285 -8.45 18.32 -22.18
N MET A 286 -8.31 19.64 -22.01
CA MET A 286 -7.44 20.25 -21.00
C MET A 286 -7.78 19.78 -19.58
N LEU A 287 -9.07 19.80 -19.21
CA LEU A 287 -9.52 19.37 -17.88
C LEU A 287 -9.33 17.86 -17.68
N ALA A 288 -9.58 17.06 -18.70
CA ALA A 288 -9.36 15.62 -18.65
C ALA A 288 -7.87 15.28 -18.48
N PHE A 289 -6.99 15.96 -19.24
CA PHE A 289 -5.56 15.79 -19.11
C PHE A 289 -5.06 16.23 -17.71
N GLY A 290 -5.53 17.39 -17.24
CA GLY A 290 -5.27 17.88 -15.89
C GLY A 290 -5.74 16.89 -14.81
N LEU A 291 -6.93 16.33 -14.95
CA LEU A 291 -7.46 15.35 -14.00
C LEU A 291 -6.63 14.06 -14.01
N GLY A 292 -6.21 13.58 -15.19
CA GLY A 292 -5.29 12.44 -15.32
C GLY A 292 -3.92 12.68 -14.68
N SER A 293 -3.29 13.83 -14.94
CA SER A 293 -2.02 14.23 -14.31
C SER A 293 -2.17 14.49 -12.81
N GLY A 294 -3.31 15.02 -12.37
CA GLY A 294 -3.68 15.20 -10.97
C GLY A 294 -3.70 13.87 -10.22
N ILE A 295 -4.44 12.90 -10.76
CA ILE A 295 -4.52 11.53 -10.22
C ILE A 295 -3.14 10.84 -10.22
N ALA A 296 -2.33 11.06 -11.26
CA ALA A 296 -0.95 10.58 -11.30
C ALA A 296 -0.11 11.14 -10.14
N GLY A 297 -0.24 12.45 -9.87
CA GLY A 297 0.41 13.11 -8.75
C GLY A 297 0.00 12.52 -7.39
N LEU A 298 -1.30 12.26 -7.22
CA LEU A 298 -1.83 11.55 -6.03
C LEU A 298 -1.24 10.13 -5.90
N GLY A 299 -1.04 9.44 -7.03
CA GLY A 299 -0.31 8.17 -7.11
C GLY A 299 1.12 8.28 -6.57
N GLY A 300 1.82 9.36 -6.91
CA GLY A 300 3.14 9.69 -6.36
C GLY A 300 3.13 9.85 -4.85
N VAL A 301 2.16 10.58 -4.30
CA VAL A 301 2.02 10.75 -2.83
C VAL A 301 1.76 9.41 -2.13
N GLY A 302 0.87 8.59 -2.69
CA GLY A 302 0.60 7.24 -2.17
C GLY A 302 1.81 6.31 -2.26
N ALA A 303 2.62 6.43 -3.33
CA ALA A 303 3.86 5.69 -3.49
C ALA A 303 4.89 6.09 -2.43
N VAL A 304 5.07 7.37 -2.14
CA VAL A 304 5.98 7.82 -1.07
C VAL A 304 5.61 7.18 0.27
N ALA A 305 4.33 7.23 0.65
CA ALA A 305 3.86 6.59 1.88
C ALA A 305 4.10 5.06 1.85
N ALA A 306 3.84 4.41 0.71
CA ALA A 306 4.01 2.97 0.56
C ALA A 306 5.48 2.51 0.51
N TRP A 307 6.44 3.32 0.08
CA TRP A 307 7.82 2.85 -0.20
C TRP A 307 8.82 3.12 0.94
N GLN A 308 8.45 3.90 1.95
CA GLN A 308 9.36 4.34 3.02
C GLN A 308 9.85 3.32 4.04
N ARG A 309 9.26 2.12 4.14
CA ARG A 309 9.75 1.08 5.07
C ARG A 309 10.69 0.06 4.43
N ARG A 310 11.22 0.34 3.24
CA ARG A 310 12.18 -0.54 2.54
C ARG A 310 13.64 -0.07 2.64
N ALA A 311 13.91 1.04 3.31
CA ALA A 311 15.26 1.48 3.69
C ALA A 311 15.39 1.39 5.23
#